data_AF-A0A9K3EE37-F1
#
_entry.id   AF-A0A9K3EE37-F1
#
_cell.length_a   1.000
_cell.length_b   1.000
_cell.length_c   1.000
_cell.angle_alpha   90.00
_cell.angle_beta   90.00
_cell.angle_gamma   90.00
#
_symmetry.space_group_name_H-M   'P 1'
#
loop_
_entity.id
_entity.type
_entity.pdbx_description
1 polymer ?
#
loop_
_entity_poly.entity_id
_entity_poly.type
_entity_poly.pdbx_seq_one_letter_code
_entity_poly.pdbx_strand_id
1 'polypeptide(L)'
;MILVNGVVCKDAKLVKADDFLFRGLHVMGNTSNDVGSNVTAVTVAEGINPPHTHPRATEVLTVIEGSLLVGFVTSNPDNRLFTKMLEKGDVFVFPQGLIHFQKNLGYGHALAIAGLSNQNPGVITIANVVFGSNPDIAEDILAKAFQIDINVVRQIQSKF
;
A
#
# COMPACT_ATOMS: atom_id res chain seq x y z
N MET A 1 -21.60 -22.10 6.48
CA MET A 1 -21.20 -20.69 6.31
C MET A 1 -21.86 -20.17 5.04
N ILE A 2 -22.59 -19.05 5.08
CA ILE A 2 -23.15 -18.43 3.86
C ILE A 2 -22.08 -17.53 3.27
N LEU A 3 -21.73 -17.75 2.00
CA LEU A 3 -20.81 -16.91 1.25
C LEU A 3 -21.61 -15.86 0.47
N VAL A 4 -21.28 -14.59 0.66
CA VAL A 4 -21.89 -13.44 -0.04
C VAL A 4 -20.80 -12.53 -0.59
N ASN A 5 -21.12 -11.72 -1.60
CA ASN A 5 -20.24 -10.65 -2.03
C ASN A 5 -20.29 -9.51 -1.00
N GLY A 6 -19.20 -9.31 -0.25
CA GLY A 6 -19.10 -8.31 0.81
C GLY A 6 -19.18 -8.94 2.21
N VAL A 7 -19.97 -8.34 3.10
CA VAL A 7 -20.16 -8.81 4.47
C VAL A 7 -21.65 -8.95 4.77
N VAL A 8 -22.00 -9.87 5.65
CA VAL A 8 -23.38 -10.01 6.15
C VAL A 8 -23.66 -8.88 7.13
N CYS A 9 -24.78 -8.18 6.94
CA CYS A 9 -25.20 -7.11 7.83
C CYS A 9 -25.71 -7.66 9.17
N LYS A 10 -25.43 -6.95 10.26
CA LYS A 10 -26.14 -7.13 11.53
C LYS A 10 -27.62 -6.73 11.36
N ASP A 11 -28.49 -7.26 12.22
CA ASP A 11 -29.90 -6.83 12.28
C ASP A 11 -29.96 -5.33 12.65
N ALA A 12 -30.67 -4.55 11.83
CA ALA A 12 -30.84 -3.11 12.00
C ALA A 12 -31.48 -2.72 13.34
N LYS A 13 -32.20 -3.64 14.02
CA LYS A 13 -32.76 -3.40 15.35
C LYS A 13 -31.74 -3.54 16.48
N LEU A 14 -30.60 -4.19 16.21
CA LEU A 14 -29.56 -4.49 17.19
C LEU A 14 -28.35 -3.56 17.09
N VAL A 15 -28.18 -2.86 15.96
CA VAL A 15 -27.04 -1.95 15.76
C VAL A 15 -27.19 -0.67 16.57
N LYS A 16 -26.04 -0.13 17.03
CA LYS A 16 -25.90 1.12 17.78
C LYS A 16 -24.88 2.03 17.11
N ALA A 17 -24.85 3.31 17.48
CA ALA A 17 -23.88 4.27 16.94
C ALA A 17 -22.43 3.80 17.09
N ASP A 18 -22.11 3.12 18.20
CA ASP A 18 -20.78 2.57 18.46
C ASP A 18 -20.39 1.44 17.47
N ASP A 19 -21.34 0.74 16.84
CA ASP A 19 -21.04 -0.26 15.80
C ASP A 19 -20.49 0.36 14.50
N PHE A 20 -20.69 1.67 14.30
CA PHE A 20 -20.22 2.43 13.15
C PHE A 20 -19.04 3.36 13.48
N LEU A 21 -18.57 3.34 14.73
CA LEU A 21 -17.53 4.23 15.22
C LEU A 21 -16.17 3.54 15.19
N PHE A 22 -15.26 4.06 14.38
CA PHE A 22 -13.85 3.69 14.42
C PHE A 22 -13.05 4.80 15.11
N ARG A 23 -12.24 4.44 16.12
CA ARG A 23 -11.37 5.36 16.87
C ARG A 23 -9.91 4.97 16.66
N GLY A 24 -9.01 5.93 16.84
CA GLY A 24 -7.56 5.67 16.84
C GLY A 24 -6.81 6.07 15.57
N LEU A 25 -7.48 6.62 14.54
CA LEU A 25 -6.80 7.13 13.33
C LEU A 25 -5.83 8.31 13.60
N HIS A 26 -5.98 8.99 14.74
CA HIS A 26 -5.09 10.07 15.17
C HIS A 26 -3.87 9.56 15.95
N VAL A 27 -3.85 8.26 16.31
CA VAL A 27 -2.74 7.64 17.02
C VAL A 27 -1.77 7.06 15.98
N MET A 28 -0.50 7.41 16.09
CA MET A 28 0.53 6.87 15.20
C MET A 28 0.62 5.34 15.35
N GLY A 29 0.62 4.64 14.21
CA GLY A 29 0.84 3.20 14.19
C GLY A 29 2.30 2.84 14.52
N ASN A 30 2.51 1.62 15.02
CA ASN A 30 3.87 1.09 15.17
C ASN A 30 4.51 0.92 13.78
N THR A 31 5.70 1.50 13.59
CA THR A 31 6.46 1.47 12.33
C THR A 31 7.77 0.67 12.45
N SER A 32 7.99 -0.05 13.56
CA SER A 32 9.18 -0.90 13.75
C SER A 32 9.09 -2.20 12.93
N ASN A 33 9.41 -2.09 11.64
CA ASN A 33 9.58 -3.20 10.70
C ASN A 33 10.58 -2.82 9.61
N ASP A 34 10.98 -3.77 8.77
CA ASP A 34 12.04 -3.59 7.76
C ASP A 34 11.76 -2.47 6.74
N VAL A 35 10.49 -2.11 6.55
CA VAL A 35 10.08 -1.03 5.64
C VAL A 35 9.86 0.32 6.34
N GLY A 36 9.77 0.34 7.67
CA GLY A 36 9.56 1.54 8.46
C GLY A 36 8.16 2.16 8.33
N SER A 37 7.14 1.36 7.98
CA SER A 37 5.77 1.85 7.69
C SER A 37 4.66 0.85 8.10
N ASN A 38 3.44 1.32 8.37
CA ASN A 38 2.27 0.48 8.68
C ASN A 38 1.01 1.01 7.99
N VAL A 39 0.13 0.13 7.51
CA VAL A 39 -1.00 0.45 6.64
C VAL A 39 -2.34 0.14 7.34
N THR A 40 -2.93 1.18 7.92
CA THR A 40 -4.38 1.29 8.26
C THR A 40 -4.75 2.78 8.37
N ALA A 41 -3.77 3.59 8.80
CA ALA A 41 -3.49 4.96 8.39
C ALA A 41 -2.02 4.96 7.90
N VAL A 42 -1.66 5.73 6.86
CA VAL A 42 -0.29 5.72 6.34
C VAL A 42 0.60 6.52 7.30
N THR A 43 1.24 5.82 8.24
CA THR A 43 2.29 6.40 9.09
C THR A 43 3.64 5.97 8.52
N VAL A 44 4.44 6.95 8.08
CA VAL A 44 5.79 6.69 7.54
C VAL A 44 6.78 7.44 8.42
N ALA A 45 7.44 6.72 9.33
CA ALA A 45 8.34 7.34 10.29
C ALA A 45 9.62 7.85 9.60
N GLU A 46 10.41 6.94 9.03
CA GLU A 46 11.61 7.21 8.21
C GLU A 46 11.66 6.26 6.99
N GLY A 47 10.51 5.63 6.70
CA GLY A 47 10.44 4.45 5.85
C GLY A 47 9.94 4.70 4.43
N ILE A 48 9.72 3.58 3.75
CA ILE A 48 9.06 3.49 2.46
C ILE A 48 7.78 2.67 2.63
N ASN A 49 6.68 3.12 2.04
CA ASN A 49 5.63 2.21 1.63
C ASN A 49 5.98 1.76 0.20
N PRO A 50 6.47 0.52 0.03
CA PRO A 50 7.07 0.06 -1.22
C PRO A 50 6.07 0.08 -2.38
N PRO A 51 6.53 -0.07 -3.63
CA PRO A 51 5.65 -0.19 -4.78
C PRO A 51 4.54 -1.21 -4.55
N HIS A 52 3.29 -0.74 -4.60
CA HIS A 52 2.10 -1.56 -4.42
C HIS A 52 0.95 -1.06 -5.28
N THR A 53 -0.13 -1.83 -5.34
CA THR A 53 -1.35 -1.47 -6.05
C THR A 53 -2.60 -1.93 -5.31
N HIS A 54 -3.70 -1.23 -5.54
CA HIS A 54 -5.04 -1.59 -5.09
C HIS A 54 -5.85 -2.10 -6.28
N PRO A 55 -6.10 -3.42 -6.41
CA PRO A 55 -6.78 -3.98 -7.57
C PRO A 55 -8.24 -3.51 -7.70
N ARG A 56 -8.87 -3.07 -6.59
CA ARG A 56 -10.31 -2.77 -6.54
C ARG A 56 -10.65 -1.34 -6.15
N ALA A 57 -9.67 -0.44 -6.00
CA ALA A 57 -9.94 0.93 -5.57
C ALA A 57 -8.93 1.95 -6.10
N THR A 58 -9.40 3.18 -6.29
CA THR A 58 -8.57 4.39 -6.31
C THR A 58 -8.27 4.81 -4.86
N GLU A 59 -7.08 5.32 -4.61
CA GLU A 59 -6.70 5.89 -3.31
C GLU A 59 -6.59 7.42 -3.42
N VAL A 60 -7.09 8.11 -2.39
CA VAL A 60 -6.86 9.54 -2.15
C VAL A 60 -6.09 9.67 -0.84
N LEU A 61 -4.89 10.21 -0.90
CA LEU A 61 -3.99 10.38 0.25
C LEU A 61 -3.91 11.86 0.63
N THR A 62 -4.17 12.17 1.90
CA THR A 62 -4.01 13.51 2.47
C THR A 62 -2.92 13.49 3.54
N VAL A 63 -1.91 14.35 3.40
CA VAL A 63 -0.86 14.51 4.42
C VAL A 63 -1.37 15.38 5.56
N ILE A 64 -1.26 14.91 6.80
CA ILE A 64 -1.71 15.64 7.99
C ILE A 64 -0.55 16.04 8.92
N GLU A 65 0.61 15.41 8.78
CA GLU A 65 1.86 15.77 9.47
C GLU A 65 3.08 15.40 8.61
N GLY A 66 4.14 16.21 8.69
CA GLY A 66 5.37 16.00 7.94
C GLY A 66 5.19 16.19 6.43
N SER A 67 6.05 15.52 5.66
CA SER A 67 6.11 15.62 4.21
C SER A 67 6.35 14.24 3.61
N LEU A 68 5.72 13.92 2.47
CA LEU A 68 5.87 12.64 1.79
C LEU A 68 6.23 12.82 0.32
N LEU A 69 7.29 12.16 -0.13
CA LEU A 69 7.49 11.93 -1.55
C LEU A 69 6.53 10.82 -1.97
N VAL A 70 5.67 11.10 -2.93
CA VAL A 70 4.75 10.10 -3.49
C VAL A 70 4.97 9.96 -4.99
N GLY A 71 4.53 8.83 -5.54
CA GLY A 71 4.41 8.71 -6.98
C GLY A 71 3.68 7.48 -7.44
N PHE A 72 3.20 7.52 -8.68
CA PHE A 72 2.64 6.36 -9.39
C PHE A 72 3.19 6.28 -10.81
N VAL A 73 3.14 5.09 -11.38
CA VAL A 73 3.58 4.80 -12.75
C VAL A 73 2.37 4.44 -13.61
N THR A 74 2.24 5.05 -14.79
CA THR A 74 1.17 4.71 -15.74
C THR A 74 1.38 3.33 -16.36
N SER A 75 0.32 2.77 -16.94
CA SER A 75 0.41 1.51 -17.68
C SER A 75 1.28 1.62 -18.94
N ASN A 76 1.58 0.47 -19.53
CA ASN A 76 2.21 0.36 -20.84
C ASN A 76 1.46 1.13 -21.94
N PRO A 77 2.16 1.59 -22.99
CA PRO A 77 3.62 1.47 -23.20
C PRO A 77 4.45 2.53 -22.48
N ASP A 78 3.81 3.63 -22.02
CA ASP A 78 4.55 4.82 -21.59
C ASP A 78 5.32 4.64 -20.29
N ASN A 79 4.80 3.83 -19.35
CA ASN A 79 5.42 3.58 -18.04
C ASN A 79 5.90 4.87 -17.34
N ARG A 80 5.11 5.94 -17.46
CA ARG A 80 5.50 7.29 -17.04
C ARG A 80 5.31 7.45 -15.54
N LEU A 81 6.38 7.89 -14.87
CA LEU A 81 6.33 8.27 -13.46
C LEU A 81 5.70 9.66 -13.28
N PHE A 82 4.69 9.74 -12.42
CA PHE A 82 4.21 10.98 -11.82
C PHE A 82 4.62 11.00 -10.36
N THR A 83 5.36 12.03 -9.93
CA THR A 83 5.87 12.13 -8.57
C THR A 83 5.82 13.55 -8.06
N LYS A 84 5.62 13.72 -6.75
CA LYS A 84 5.54 15.01 -6.09
C LYS A 84 5.93 14.88 -4.63
N MET A 85 6.59 15.91 -4.09
CA MET A 85 6.70 16.09 -2.64
C MET A 85 5.41 16.74 -2.14
N LEU A 86 4.71 16.05 -1.24
CA LEU A 86 3.51 16.54 -0.57
C LEU A 86 3.88 17.09 0.80
N GLU A 87 3.30 18.23 1.15
CA GLU A 87 3.39 18.84 2.46
C GLU A 87 2.07 18.66 3.23
N LYS A 88 2.08 18.96 4.53
CA LYS A 88 0.86 18.97 5.36
C LYS A 88 -0.27 19.77 4.69
N GLY A 89 -1.41 19.12 4.51
CA GLY A 89 -2.61 19.67 3.87
C GLY A 89 -2.76 19.30 2.39
N ASP A 90 -1.69 18.84 1.74
CA ASP A 90 -1.75 18.42 0.35
C ASP A 90 -2.50 17.09 0.19
N VAL A 91 -3.16 16.95 -0.96
CA VAL A 91 -3.91 15.76 -1.36
C VAL A 91 -3.33 15.23 -2.67
N PHE A 92 -3.21 13.92 -2.79
CA PHE A 92 -2.77 13.24 -4.00
C PHE A 92 -3.63 12.02 -4.32
N VAL A 93 -3.91 11.79 -5.60
CA VAL A 93 -4.80 10.71 -6.05
C VAL A 93 -3.99 9.66 -6.80
N PHE A 94 -4.12 8.40 -6.37
CA PHE A 94 -3.56 7.24 -7.04
C PHE A 94 -4.66 6.49 -7.80
N PRO A 95 -4.67 6.50 -9.14
CA PRO A 95 -5.69 5.81 -9.92
C PRO A 95 -5.72 4.30 -9.65
N GLN A 96 -6.92 3.72 -9.66
CA GLN A 96 -7.11 2.28 -9.42
C GLN A 96 -6.18 1.42 -10.26
N GLY A 97 -5.56 0.43 -9.61
CA GLY A 97 -4.72 -0.57 -10.26
C GLY A 97 -3.31 -0.11 -10.63
N LEU A 98 -3.00 1.19 -10.56
CA LEU A 98 -1.64 1.66 -10.87
C LEU A 98 -0.67 1.44 -9.71
N ILE A 99 0.55 1.04 -10.05
CA ILE A 99 1.63 0.88 -9.08
C ILE A 99 2.02 2.25 -8.56
N HIS A 100 2.04 2.39 -7.24
CA HIS A 100 2.41 3.63 -6.56
C HIS A 100 3.19 3.34 -5.27
N PHE A 101 3.80 4.39 -4.72
CA PHE A 101 4.66 4.32 -3.55
C PHE A 101 4.63 5.62 -2.76
N GLN A 102 5.05 5.55 -1.50
CA GLN A 102 5.28 6.70 -0.65
C GLN A 102 6.62 6.54 0.06
N LYS A 103 7.35 7.63 0.23
CA LYS A 103 8.63 7.68 0.95
C LYS A 103 8.67 8.93 1.82
N ASN A 104 8.98 8.75 3.11
CA ASN A 104 9.31 9.90 3.95
C ASN A 104 10.76 10.30 3.69
N LEU A 105 10.98 11.57 3.32
CA LEU A 105 12.31 12.15 3.10
C LEU A 105 12.73 13.12 4.23
N GLY A 106 11.82 13.43 5.16
CA GLY A 106 12.09 14.30 6.28
C GLY A 106 12.82 13.59 7.43
N TYR A 107 13.37 14.38 8.35
CA TYR A 107 14.06 13.90 9.55
C TYR A 107 13.10 13.54 10.72
N GLY A 108 11.80 13.48 10.46
CA GLY A 108 10.78 13.23 11.47
C GLY A 108 9.58 12.51 10.89
N HIS A 109 8.66 12.09 11.76
CA HIS A 109 7.48 11.31 11.35
C HIS A 109 6.61 12.07 10.33
N ALA A 110 6.14 11.34 9.32
CA ALA A 110 5.10 11.79 8.42
C ALA A 110 3.84 10.95 8.64
N LEU A 111 2.68 11.61 8.63
CA LEU A 111 1.38 11.00 8.82
C LEU A 111 0.44 11.43 7.70
N ALA A 112 -0.21 10.45 7.09
CA ALA A 112 -1.21 10.67 6.06
C ALA A 112 -2.42 9.75 6.26
N ILE A 113 -3.57 10.23 5.83
CA ILE A 113 -4.83 9.48 5.81
C ILE A 113 -5.15 9.14 4.36
N ALA A 114 -5.38 7.85 4.10
CA ALA A 114 -5.80 7.34 2.80
C ALA A 114 -7.30 6.99 2.84
N GLY A 115 -8.06 7.53 1.89
CA GLY A 115 -9.43 7.12 1.59
C GLY A 115 -9.45 6.31 0.30
N LEU A 116 -10.12 5.16 0.31
CA LEU A 116 -10.19 4.27 -0.85
C LEU A 116 -11.63 4.08 -1.32
N SER A 117 -11.82 4.02 -2.64
CA SER A 117 -13.15 3.94 -3.27
C SER A 117 -13.83 2.57 -3.18
N ASN A 118 -13.35 1.66 -2.32
CA ASN A 118 -13.90 0.32 -2.13
C ASN A 118 -13.73 -0.14 -0.68
N GLN A 119 -14.75 -0.78 -0.11
CA GLN A 119 -14.71 -1.34 1.25
C GLN A 119 -13.66 -2.46 1.43
N ASN A 120 -13.25 -3.09 0.34
CA ASN A 120 -12.19 -4.09 0.31
C ASN A 120 -11.28 -3.80 -0.91
N PRO A 121 -10.38 -2.81 -0.83
CA PRO A 121 -9.56 -2.39 -1.96
C PRO A 121 -8.56 -3.49 -2.39
N GLY A 122 -8.12 -4.31 -1.43
CA GLY A 122 -6.99 -5.21 -1.59
C GLY A 122 -5.67 -4.44 -1.65
N VAL A 123 -4.57 -5.08 -1.30
CA VAL A 123 -3.23 -4.51 -1.41
C VAL A 123 -2.34 -5.57 -2.03
N ILE A 124 -1.61 -5.21 -3.08
CA ILE A 124 -0.63 -6.07 -3.74
C ILE A 124 0.72 -5.35 -3.65
N THR A 125 1.54 -5.71 -2.67
CA THR A 125 2.93 -5.24 -2.58
C THR A 125 3.76 -5.99 -3.61
N ILE A 126 4.30 -5.28 -4.59
CA ILE A 126 4.87 -5.87 -5.81
C ILE A 126 6.01 -6.84 -5.48
N ALA A 127 6.95 -6.42 -4.63
CA ALA A 127 8.09 -7.27 -4.28
C ALA A 127 7.65 -8.54 -3.55
N ASN A 128 6.74 -8.45 -2.58
CA ASN A 128 6.26 -9.60 -1.82
C ASN A 128 5.54 -10.61 -2.72
N VAL A 129 4.68 -10.18 -3.65
CA VAL A 129 3.98 -11.14 -4.51
C VAL A 129 4.88 -11.74 -5.59
N VAL A 130 5.89 -11.00 -6.06
CA VAL A 130 6.81 -11.49 -7.09
C VAL A 130 7.88 -12.41 -6.50
N PHE A 131 8.45 -12.05 -5.35
CA PHE A 131 9.62 -12.72 -4.77
C PHE A 131 9.35 -13.45 -3.44
N GLY A 132 8.17 -13.34 -2.84
CA GLY A 132 7.80 -14.02 -1.58
C GLY A 132 6.40 -14.64 -1.65
N SER A 133 5.99 -15.08 -2.83
CA SER A 133 4.73 -15.83 -3.00
C SER A 133 4.85 -17.23 -2.40
N ASN A 134 3.72 -17.83 -2.02
CA ASN A 134 3.70 -19.19 -1.50
C ASN A 134 2.65 -20.04 -2.24
N PRO A 135 3.06 -21.05 -3.05
CA PRO A 135 4.45 -21.40 -3.35
C PRO A 135 5.16 -20.32 -4.18
N ASP A 136 6.49 -20.35 -4.17
CA ASP A 136 7.33 -19.42 -4.94
C ASP A 136 7.02 -19.48 -6.45
N ILE A 137 7.10 -18.32 -7.12
CA ILE A 137 7.24 -18.31 -8.58
C ILE A 137 8.58 -18.95 -8.94
N ALA A 138 8.55 -19.85 -9.93
CA ALA A 138 9.74 -20.57 -10.36
C ALA A 138 10.88 -19.62 -10.75
N GLU A 139 12.08 -19.95 -10.27
CA GLU A 139 13.27 -19.10 -10.37
C GLU A 139 13.64 -18.81 -11.84
N ASP A 140 13.43 -19.76 -12.74
CA ASP A 140 13.72 -19.64 -14.17
C ASP A 140 12.76 -18.66 -14.89
N ILE A 141 11.49 -18.63 -14.47
CA ILE A 141 10.50 -17.64 -14.94
C ILE A 141 10.96 -16.24 -14.53
N LEU A 142 11.30 -16.03 -13.25
CA LEU A 142 11.75 -14.73 -12.77
C LEU A 142 13.08 -14.31 -13.37
N ALA A 143 14.05 -15.23 -13.49
CA ALA A 143 15.34 -14.97 -14.12
C ALA A 143 15.16 -14.48 -15.56
N LYS A 144 14.26 -15.15 -16.31
CA LYS A 144 13.94 -14.76 -17.68
C LYS A 144 13.20 -13.42 -17.75
N ALA A 145 12.22 -13.20 -16.87
CA ALA A 145 11.40 -11.99 -16.85
C ALA A 145 12.21 -10.74 -16.48
N PHE A 146 13.08 -10.86 -15.47
CA PHE A 146 13.92 -9.77 -14.98
C PHE A 146 15.27 -9.67 -15.69
N GLN A 147 15.59 -10.62 -16.59
CA GLN A 147 16.84 -10.68 -17.36
C GLN A 147 18.10 -10.72 -16.46
N ILE A 148 18.03 -11.51 -15.39
CA ILE A 148 19.08 -11.67 -14.38
C ILE A 148 19.44 -13.14 -14.19
N ASP A 149 20.59 -13.39 -13.56
CA ASP A 149 21.01 -14.74 -13.22
C ASP A 149 20.10 -15.39 -12.17
N ILE A 150 19.89 -16.70 -12.29
CA ILE A 150 19.04 -17.47 -11.38
C ILE A 150 19.49 -17.39 -9.92
N ASN A 151 20.79 -17.25 -9.66
CA ASN A 151 21.29 -17.09 -8.29
C ASN A 151 20.93 -15.72 -7.69
N VAL A 152 20.79 -14.69 -8.52
CA VAL A 152 20.30 -13.37 -8.07
C VAL A 152 18.83 -13.48 -7.67
N VAL A 153 18.02 -14.22 -8.43
CA VAL A 153 16.62 -14.49 -8.07
C VAL A 153 16.53 -15.17 -6.71
N ARG A 154 17.30 -16.24 -6.49
CA ARG A 154 17.38 -16.93 -5.18
C ARG A 154 17.75 -16.00 -4.03
N GLN A 155 18.74 -15.13 -4.26
CA GLN A 155 19.16 -14.15 -3.26
C GLN A 155 18.04 -13.16 -2.95
N ILE A 156 17.27 -12.72 -3.94
CA ILE A 156 16.13 -11.83 -3.72
C ILE A 156 15.04 -12.57 -2.95
N GLN A 157 14.62 -13.76 -3.41
CA GLN A 157 13.57 -14.55 -2.74
C GLN A 157 13.91 -14.88 -1.28
N SER A 158 15.19 -15.12 -0.96
CA SER A 158 15.63 -15.38 0.42
C SER A 158 15.42 -14.22 1.42
N LYS A 159 15.06 -13.02 0.92
CA LYS A 159 14.79 -11.84 1.73
C LYS A 159 13.29 -11.60 1.99
N PHE A 160 12.40 -12.37 1.36
CA PHE A 160 10.95 -12.18 1.42
C PHE A 160 10.23 -13.36 2.08
#